data_AF-A0A0R3TSE1-F1
#
_entry.id   AF-A0A0R3TSE1-F1
#
_cell.length_a   1.000
_cell.length_b   1.000
_cell.length_c   1.000
_cell.angle_alpha   90.00
_cell.angle_beta   90.00
_cell.angle_gamma   90.00
#
_symmetry.space_group_name_H-M   'P 1'
#
loop_
_entity.id
_entity.type
_entity.pdbx_description
1 polymer ?
#
loop_
_entity_poly.entity_id
_entity_poly.type
_entity_poly.pdbx_seq_one_letter_code
_entity_poly.pdbx_strand_id
1 'polypeptide(L)'
;MDIDLPSKEFNFTTNKISWWKAGEYQELSLGLETRQHRYYLRRRFYEDWTLVIDNVREVDSGFYACQINADTLLEKIFLLNVTDDVKPKNLNSAYLEFLKDEGIWYT
;
A
#
# COMPACT_ATOMS: atom_id res chain seq x y z
N MET A 1 17.64 -4.63 2.82
CA MET A 1 18.07 -4.83 1.42
C MET A 1 17.74 -3.54 0.73
N ASP A 2 18.74 -2.68 0.60
CA ASP A 2 18.55 -1.34 0.09
C ASP A 2 18.83 -1.40 -1.41
N ILE A 3 17.86 -0.97 -2.21
CA ILE A 3 17.98 -0.95 -3.67
C ILE A 3 18.46 0.43 -4.06
N ASP A 4 19.74 0.53 -4.43
CA ASP A 4 20.33 1.71 -5.04
C ASP A 4 19.80 1.88 -6.48
N LEU A 5 19.09 2.98 -6.72
CA LEU A 5 18.75 3.44 -8.06
C LEU A 5 19.93 4.23 -8.65
N PRO A 6 20.15 4.18 -9.97
CA PRO A 6 21.31 4.81 -10.60
C PRO A 6 21.32 6.33 -10.36
N SER A 7 22.45 6.80 -9.84
CA SER A 7 22.78 8.13 -9.34
C SER A 7 22.89 9.22 -10.42
N LYS A 8 22.00 9.23 -11.41
CA LYS A 8 21.90 10.35 -12.36
C LYS A 8 20.81 11.29 -11.84
N GLU A 9 21.20 12.16 -10.90
CA GLU A 9 20.43 13.31 -10.38
C GLU A 9 18.92 13.23 -10.64
N PHE A 10 18.27 12.30 -9.93
CA PHE A 10 16.84 12.11 -10.10
C PHE A 10 16.11 13.32 -9.49
N ASN A 11 15.61 14.20 -10.36
CA ASN A 11 14.95 15.42 -9.93
C ASN A 11 13.48 15.13 -9.57
N PHE A 12 13.23 14.81 -8.30
CA PHE A 12 11.88 14.69 -7.72
C PHE A 12 11.07 16.00 -7.75
N THR A 13 11.70 17.12 -8.11
CA THR A 13 11.04 18.43 -8.25
C THR A 13 10.36 18.58 -9.62
N THR A 14 10.86 17.91 -10.66
CA THR A 14 10.31 17.97 -12.03
C THR A 14 9.58 16.71 -12.46
N ASN A 15 10.01 15.54 -11.98
CA ASN A 15 9.38 14.27 -12.33
C ASN A 15 8.14 14.03 -11.46
N LYS A 16 6.99 13.80 -12.11
CA LYS A 16 5.73 13.52 -11.40
C LYS A 16 5.69 12.05 -11.00
N ILE A 17 5.51 11.82 -9.70
CA ILE A 17 5.28 10.50 -9.13
C ILE A 17 3.79 10.26 -9.01
N SER A 18 3.35 9.04 -9.32
CA SER A 18 1.95 8.63 -9.20
C SER A 18 1.83 7.28 -8.53
N TRP A 19 0.75 7.10 -7.79
CA TRP A 19 0.40 5.81 -7.18
C TRP A 19 -0.80 5.21 -7.90
N TRP A 20 -0.72 3.92 -8.17
CA TRP A 20 -1.78 3.17 -8.84
C TRP A 20 -2.14 1.93 -8.04
N LYS A 21 -3.40 1.50 -8.14
CA LYS A 21 -3.85 0.17 -7.74
C LYS A 21 -4.25 -0.60 -8.99
N ALA A 22 -3.87 -1.87 -9.08
CA ALA A 22 -4.24 -2.72 -10.19
C ALA A 22 -5.77 -2.79 -10.34
N GLY A 23 -6.25 -2.63 -11.57
CA GLY A 23 -7.68 -2.63 -11.90
C GLY A 23 -8.36 -1.25 -11.81
N GLU A 24 -7.73 -0.22 -11.25
CA GLU A 24 -8.25 1.14 -11.26
C GLU A 24 -7.96 1.84 -12.59
N TYR A 25 -8.93 2.62 -13.08
CA TYR A 25 -8.78 3.42 -14.31
C TYR A 25 -8.00 4.72 -14.10
N GLN A 26 -7.76 5.09 -12.84
CA GLN A 26 -7.20 6.36 -12.45
C GLN A 26 -6.17 6.18 -11.33
N GLU A 27 -5.18 7.06 -11.27
CA GLU A 27 -4.18 7.05 -10.22
C GLU A 27 -4.81 7.40 -8.87
N LEU A 28 -4.34 6.75 -7.81
CA LEU A 28 -4.69 7.06 -6.42
C LEU A 28 -4.15 8.44 -6.03
N SER A 29 -2.96 8.78 -6.55
CA SER A 29 -2.32 10.07 -6.35
C SER A 29 -1.50 10.50 -7.57
N LEU A 30 -1.41 11.82 -7.76
CA LEU A 30 -0.51 12.46 -8.70
C LEU A 30 0.28 13.55 -7.97
N GLY A 31 1.59 13.35 -7.83
CA GLY A 31 2.40 14.12 -6.90
C GLY A 31 1.89 13.94 -5.46
N LEU A 32 1.65 15.04 -4.76
CA LEU A 32 1.13 15.04 -3.39
C LEU A 32 -0.39 15.06 -3.31
N GLU A 33 -1.08 15.19 -4.45
CA GLU A 33 -2.53 15.26 -4.50
C GLU A 33 -3.10 13.84 -4.56
N THR A 34 -4.08 13.56 -3.71
CA THR A 34 -4.78 12.27 -3.67
C THR A 34 -6.24 12.43 -4.10
N ARG A 35 -6.79 11.39 -4.74
CA ARG A 35 -8.17 11.42 -5.23
C ARG A 35 -9.20 11.03 -4.18
N GLN A 36 -8.82 10.21 -3.20
CA GLN A 36 -9.70 9.77 -2.12
C GLN A 36 -9.10 10.16 -0.76
N HIS A 37 -9.95 10.58 0.18
CA HIS A 37 -9.52 11.05 1.50
C HIS A 37 -8.81 10.00 2.37
N ARG A 38 -9.01 8.70 2.08
CA ARG A 38 -8.29 7.63 2.77
C ARG A 38 -6.83 7.53 2.35
N TYR A 39 -6.45 8.13 1.22
CA TYR A 39 -5.07 8.12 0.73
C TYR A 39 -4.38 9.43 1.06
N TYR A 40 -3.16 9.34 1.56
CA TYR A 40 -2.28 10.49 1.76
C TYR A 40 -0.82 10.10 1.62
N LEU A 41 0.03 11.06 1.26
CA LEU A 41 1.47 10.84 1.17
C LEU A 41 2.17 11.39 2.40
N ARG A 42 2.91 10.54 3.10
CA ARG A 42 3.68 10.95 4.27
C ARG A 42 5.00 11.57 3.82
N ARG A 43 4.99 12.88 3.59
CA ARG A 43 6.20 13.61 3.20
C ARG A 43 6.99 14.04 4.44
N ARG A 44 7.95 13.23 4.90
CA ARG A 44 8.94 13.68 5.91
C ARG A 44 10.14 14.34 5.22
N PHE A 45 10.58 13.78 4.10
CA PHE A 45 11.64 14.32 3.24
C PHE A 45 11.16 14.49 1.79
N TYR A 46 11.96 15.17 0.94
CA TYR A 46 11.59 15.42 -0.46
C TYR A 46 11.51 14.15 -1.31
N GLU A 47 12.25 13.13 -0.90
CA GLU A 47 12.38 11.80 -1.48
C GLU A 47 11.31 10.83 -0.96
N ASP A 48 10.52 11.23 0.05
CA ASP A 48 9.51 10.36 0.66
C ASP A 48 8.19 10.43 -0.12
N TRP A 49 7.93 9.35 -0.86
CA TRP A 49 6.72 9.16 -1.66
C TRP A 49 5.87 8.00 -1.15
N THR A 50 5.93 7.71 0.15
CA THR A 50 5.16 6.63 0.77
C THR A 50 3.67 6.95 0.75
N LEU A 51 2.91 6.15 0.00
CA LEU A 51 1.45 6.12 0.09
C LEU A 51 1.02 5.52 1.42
N VAL A 52 0.12 6.21 2.11
CA VAL A 52 -0.54 5.71 3.30
C VAL A 52 -2.02 5.58 3.03
N ILE A 53 -2.60 4.47 3.51
CA ILE A 53 -4.02 4.15 3.41
C ILE A 53 -4.59 4.19 4.83
N ASP A 54 -5.52 5.10 5.09
CA ASP A 54 -6.27 5.16 6.34
C ASP A 54 -7.48 4.21 6.30
N ASN A 55 -7.84 3.68 7.46
CA ASN A 55 -8.96 2.75 7.63
C ASN A 55 -8.93 1.62 6.57
N VAL A 56 -7.83 0.86 6.58
CA VAL A 56 -7.55 -0.24 5.65
C VAL A 56 -8.64 -1.32 5.76
N ARG A 57 -9.09 -1.83 4.62
CA ARG A 57 -10.14 -2.85 4.48
C ARG A 57 -9.65 -4.01 3.62
N GLU A 58 -10.28 -5.18 3.72
CA GLU A 58 -9.91 -6.34 2.89
C GLU A 58 -9.89 -6.04 1.39
N VAL A 59 -10.83 -5.21 0.92
CA VAL A 59 -10.92 -4.75 -0.48
C VAL A 59 -9.74 -3.90 -0.94
N ASP A 60 -8.93 -3.38 -0.01
CA ASP A 60 -7.69 -2.67 -0.34
C ASP A 60 -6.57 -3.65 -0.71
N SER A 61 -6.74 -4.96 -0.50
CA SER A 61 -5.77 -5.95 -0.95
C SER A 61 -5.58 -5.89 -2.47
N GLY A 62 -4.34 -6.13 -2.91
CA GLY A 62 -3.98 -6.15 -4.32
C GLY A 62 -2.61 -5.56 -4.61
N PHE A 63 -2.32 -5.41 -5.90
CA PHE A 63 -1.07 -4.83 -6.37
C PHE A 63 -1.17 -3.31 -6.45
N TYR A 64 -0.14 -2.65 -5.93
CA TYR A 64 0.07 -1.21 -5.98
C TYR A 64 1.35 -0.90 -6.73
N ALA A 65 1.35 0.14 -7.56
CA ALA A 65 2.52 0.58 -8.27
C ALA A 65 2.84 2.04 -7.92
N CYS A 66 4.09 2.29 -7.54
CA CYS A 66 4.66 3.63 -7.53
C CYS A 66 5.33 3.85 -8.88
N GLN A 67 4.80 4.77 -9.66
CA GLN A 67 5.29 5.08 -11.00
C GLN A 67 5.90 6.47 -11.04
N ILE A 68 6.96 6.58 -11.80
CA ILE A 68 7.68 7.82 -12.03
C ILE A 68 7.68 8.09 -13.53
N ASN A 69 7.05 9.19 -13.92
CA ASN A 69 7.07 9.66 -15.30
C ASN A 69 8.32 10.51 -15.52
N ALA A 70 9.40 9.85 -15.96
CA ALA A 70 10.62 10.45 -16.49
C ALA A 70 10.76 10.11 -17.99
N ASP A 71 11.95 10.29 -18.59
CA ASP A 71 12.23 9.90 -19.99
C ASP A 71 11.96 8.41 -20.26
N THR A 72 12.07 7.59 -19.21
CA THR A 72 11.62 6.19 -19.18
C THR A 72 10.67 6.01 -17.99
N LEU A 73 9.62 5.21 -18.18
CA LEU A 73 8.73 4.86 -17.09
C LEU A 73 9.50 3.98 -16.09
N LEU A 74 9.72 4.50 -14.89
CA LEU A 74 10.26 3.73 -13.78
C LEU A 74 9.11 3.34 -12.88
N GLU A 75 9.00 2.06 -12.55
CA GLU A 75 7.94 1.57 -11.66
C GLU A 75 8.47 0.61 -10.61
N LYS A 76 7.82 0.64 -9.44
CA LYS A 76 8.01 -0.31 -8.37
C LYS A 76 6.67 -0.85 -7.91
N ILE A 77 6.53 -2.18 -7.94
CA ILE A 77 5.28 -2.88 -7.62
C ILE A 77 5.35 -3.42 -6.18
N PHE A 78 4.24 -3.30 -5.47
CA PHE A 78 4.03 -3.77 -4.11
C PHE A 78 2.76 -4.62 -4.06
N LEU A 79 2.78 -5.71 -3.27
CA LEU A 79 1.58 -6.48 -2.96
C LEU A 79 1.12 -6.11 -1.55
N LEU A 80 -0.09 -5.59 -1.43
CA LEU A 80 -0.76 -5.39 -0.15
C LEU A 80 -1.70 -6.58 0.09
N ASN A 81 -1.48 -7.30 1.19
CA ASN A 81 -2.39 -8.35 1.66
C ASN A 81 -3.01 -7.91 2.98
N VAL A 82 -4.31 -7.63 2.99
CA VAL A 82 -5.06 -7.24 4.18
C VAL A 82 -5.81 -8.46 4.69
N THR A 83 -5.46 -8.89 5.89
CA THR A 83 -6.16 -9.96 6.59
C THR A 83 -6.94 -9.37 7.75
N ASP A 84 -8.18 -9.79 7.94
CA ASP A 84 -8.90 -9.53 9.18
C ASP A 84 -8.18 -10.26 10.32
N ASP A 85 -7.44 -9.51 11.13
CA ASP A 85 -7.03 -9.95 12.45
C ASP A 85 -8.31 -10.11 13.27
N VAL A 86 -8.91 -11.30 13.22
CA VAL A 86 -9.93 -11.72 14.17
C VAL A 86 -9.25 -11.80 15.52
N LYS A 87 -9.11 -10.66 16.20
CA LYS A 87 -8.64 -10.64 17.57
C LYS A 87 -9.68 -11.41 18.38
N PRO A 88 -9.31 -12.50 19.08
CA PRO A 88 -10.28 -13.39 19.73
C PRO A 88 -11.08 -12.75 20.89
N LYS A 89 -10.93 -11.43 21.12
CA LYS A 89 -11.56 -10.70 22.23
C LYS A 89 -13.08 -10.66 22.18
N ASN A 90 -13.71 -10.96 21.04
CA ASN A 90 -15.17 -10.98 20.88
C ASN A 90 -15.74 -12.32 20.38
N LEU A 91 -14.92 -13.38 20.30
CA LEU A 91 -15.40 -14.70 19.89
C LEU A 91 -16.07 -15.38 21.08
N ASN A 92 -17.30 -15.88 20.88
CA ASN A 92 -17.96 -16.70 21.88
C ASN A 92 -17.26 -18.07 22.00
N SER A 93 -17.49 -18.79 23.10
CA SER A 93 -16.80 -20.05 23.38
C SER A 93 -17.03 -21.11 22.30
N ALA A 94 -18.21 -21.13 21.68
CA ALA A 94 -18.55 -22.09 20.63
C ALA A 94 -17.73 -21.88 19.35
N TYR A 95 -17.45 -20.63 18.98
CA TYR A 95 -16.64 -20.33 17.81
C TYR A 95 -15.14 -20.60 18.07
N LEU A 96 -14.68 -20.38 19.31
CA LEU A 96 -13.31 -20.78 19.70
C LEU A 96 -13.12 -22.30 19.73
N GLU A 97 -14.17 -23.06 20.06
CA GLU A 97 -14.15 -24.52 20.02
C GLU A 97 -14.13 -25.04 18.58
N PHE A 98 -14.95 -24.47 17.69
CA PHE A 98 -14.91 -24.75 16.25
C PHE A 98 -13.53 -24.54 15.64
N LEU A 99 -12.87 -23.41 15.94
CA LEU A 99 -11.53 -23.11 15.39
C LEU A 99 -10.44 -24.08 15.89
N LYS A 100 -10.61 -24.64 17.10
CA LYS A 100 -9.69 -25.67 17.64
C LYS A 100 -9.86 -27.00 16.91
N ASP A 101 -11.10 -27.41 16.66
CA ASP A 101 -11.38 -28.64 15.91
C ASP A 101 -10.86 -28.56 14.47
N GLU A 102 -10.87 -27.36 13.88
CA GLU A 102 -10.32 -27.08 12.54
C GLU A 102 -8.79 -26.86 12.52
N GLY A 103 -8.10 -26.91 13.67
CA GLY A 103 -6.64 -26.79 13.73
C GLY A 103 -6.07 -25.39 13.43
N ILE A 104 -6.88 -24.34 13.58
CA ILE A 104 -6.47 -22.94 13.34
C ILE A 104 -5.96 -22.35 14.66
N TRP A 105 -4.65 -22.13 14.76
CA TRP A 105 -3.99 -21.56 15.95
C TRP A 105 -3.61 -20.09 15.73
N TYR A 106 -4.01 -19.22 16.66
CA TYR A 106 -3.55 -17.83 16.71
C TYR A 106 -2.29 -17.75 17.60
N THR A 107 -1.16 -17.28 17.07
CA THR A 107 0.10 -17.06 17.80
C THR A 107 0.23 -15.65 18.33
#